data_AF-A0A4W5NWV3-F1
#
_entry.id   AF-A0A4W5NWV3-F1
#
_cell.length_a   1.000
_cell.length_b   1.000
_cell.length_c   1.000
_cell.angle_alpha   90.00
_cell.angle_beta   90.00
_cell.angle_gamma   90.00
#
_symmetry.space_group_name_H-M   'P 1'
#
loop_
_entity.id
_entity.type
_entity.pdbx_description
1 polymer ?
#
loop_
_entity_poly.entity_id
_entity_poly.type
_entity_poly.pdbx_seq_one_letter_code
_entity_poly.pdbx_strand_id
1 'polypeptide(L)'
;MMFEMREQYGEILLKKWNLTFRQVLDQDNFSPIPVATEEEYRQFTSQFPFQDPELDKLPFPKKLPFSEFVPRVYSQLKEFIYACLKYYEDLHLRYASTHTHTHTHTHTYNI
;
A
#
# COMPACT_ATOMS: atom_id res chain seq x y z
N MET A 1 -3.35 -10.02 -25.36
CA MET A 1 -2.04 -9.53 -24.88
C MET A 1 -2.12 -8.46 -23.79
N MET A 2 -2.63 -7.24 -24.02
CA MET A 2 -2.69 -6.19 -22.96
C MET A 2 -3.67 -6.50 -21.82
N PHE A 3 -4.78 -7.19 -22.10
CA PHE A 3 -5.73 -7.63 -21.09
C PHE A 3 -5.17 -8.78 -20.24
N GLU A 4 -4.53 -9.76 -20.88
CA GLU A 4 -3.91 -10.90 -20.20
C GLU A 4 -2.76 -10.48 -19.29
N MET A 5 -1.91 -9.53 -19.71
CA MET A 5 -0.83 -9.00 -18.84
C MET A 5 -1.38 -8.25 -17.61
N ARG A 6 -2.52 -7.58 -17.75
CA ARG A 6 -3.20 -6.90 -16.64
C ARG A 6 -3.79 -7.90 -15.65
N GLU A 7 -4.49 -8.94 -16.13
CA GLU A 7 -5.05 -9.99 -15.29
C GLU A 7 -3.97 -10.77 -14.55
N GLN A 8 -2.90 -11.18 -15.25
CA GLN A 8 -1.79 -11.89 -14.63
C GLN A 8 -1.09 -11.05 -13.55
N TYR A 9 -0.90 -9.75 -13.77
CA TYR A 9 -0.30 -8.87 -12.77
C TYR A 9 -1.21 -8.66 -11.55
N GLY A 10 -2.52 -8.47 -11.77
CA GLY A 10 -3.50 -8.41 -10.70
C GLY A 10 -3.48 -9.66 -9.83
N GLU A 11 -3.44 -10.84 -10.45
CA GLU A 11 -3.33 -12.13 -9.76
C GLU A 11 -2.03 -12.27 -8.96
N ILE A 12 -0.89 -11.84 -9.52
CA ILE A 12 0.40 -11.89 -8.81
C ILE A 12 0.41 -10.95 -7.60
N LEU A 13 -0.08 -9.71 -7.77
CA LEU A 13 -0.18 -8.75 -6.66
C LEU A 13 -1.11 -9.27 -5.57
N LEU A 14 -2.28 -9.78 -5.94
CA LEU A 14 -3.25 -10.34 -5.00
C LEU A 14 -2.67 -11.53 -4.25
N LYS A 15 -2.00 -12.47 -4.93
CA LYS A 15 -1.36 -13.62 -4.27
C LYS A 15 -0.28 -13.19 -3.29
N LYS A 16 0.57 -12.24 -3.68
CA LYS A 16 1.62 -11.71 -2.80
C LYS A 16 1.02 -11.04 -1.56
N TRP A 17 0.05 -10.15 -1.74
CA TRP A 17 -0.57 -9.46 -0.62
C TRP A 17 -1.44 -10.37 0.24
N ASN A 18 -2.07 -11.40 -0.32
CA ASN A 18 -2.77 -12.43 0.45
C ASN A 18 -1.82 -13.14 1.43
N LEU A 19 -0.63 -13.50 0.98
CA LEU A 19 0.39 -14.09 1.85
C LEU A 19 0.83 -13.10 2.93
N THR A 20 1.10 -11.85 2.56
CA THR A 20 1.50 -10.81 3.52
C THR A 20 0.42 -10.56 4.57
N PHE A 21 -0.86 -10.45 4.19
CA PHE A 21 -1.94 -10.27 5.15
C PHE A 21 -2.10 -11.47 6.08
N ARG A 22 -1.95 -12.71 5.58
CA ARG A 22 -1.93 -13.92 6.44
C ARG A 22 -0.79 -13.88 7.43
N GLN A 23 0.42 -13.52 7.01
CA GLN A 23 1.56 -13.40 7.91
C GLN A 23 1.33 -12.35 9.01
N VAL A 24 0.74 -11.20 8.65
CA VAL A 24 0.40 -10.15 9.63
C VAL A 24 -0.67 -10.65 10.60
N LEU A 25 -1.66 -11.42 10.13
CA LEU A 25 -2.70 -12.01 10.96
C LEU A 25 -2.14 -13.08 11.91
N ASP A 26 -1.28 -13.97 11.40
CA ASP A 26 -0.70 -15.08 12.16
C ASP A 26 0.28 -14.61 13.26
N GLN A 27 0.90 -13.44 13.07
CA GLN A 27 1.83 -12.84 14.03
C GLN A 27 1.14 -11.96 15.07
N ASP A 28 -0.13 -11.59 14.86
CA ASP A 28 -0.84 -10.70 15.77
C ASP A 28 -1.36 -11.44 17.01
N ASN A 29 -1.40 -10.75 18.14
CA ASN A 29 -1.90 -11.28 19.41
C ASN A 29 -3.30 -10.76 19.77
N PHE A 30 -3.93 -9.99 18.88
CA PHE A 30 -5.26 -9.38 19.03
C PHE A 30 -5.46 -8.63 20.35
N SER A 31 -4.38 -8.18 20.97
CA SER A 31 -4.40 -7.49 22.25
C SER A 31 -4.19 -5.98 22.06
N PRO A 32 -4.78 -5.14 22.93
CA PRO A 32 -4.50 -3.70 22.94
C PRO A 32 -3.00 -3.41 23.06
N ILE A 33 -2.48 -2.56 22.19
CA ILE A 33 -1.05 -2.20 22.19
C ILE A 33 -0.74 -1.33 23.42
N PRO A 34 0.13 -1.78 24.34
CA PRO A 34 0.60 -0.92 25.43
C PRO A 34 1.61 0.09 24.88
N VAL A 35 1.48 1.34 25.31
CA VAL A 35 2.34 2.45 24.90
C VAL A 35 2.88 3.11 26.14
N ALA A 36 4.18 3.04 26.35
CA ALA A 36 4.83 3.54 27.55
C ALA A 36 5.26 5.01 27.43
N THR A 37 5.48 5.49 26.20
CA THR A 37 6.00 6.83 25.95
C THR A 37 5.25 7.56 24.85
N GLU A 38 5.40 8.89 24.83
CA GLU A 38 4.87 9.75 23.77
C GLU A 38 5.51 9.43 22.42
N GLU A 39 6.79 9.05 22.40
CA GLU A 39 7.50 8.65 21.19
C GLU A 39 6.90 7.41 20.55
N GLU A 40 6.61 6.37 21.35
CA GLU A 40 5.92 5.16 20.88
C GLU A 40 4.52 5.49 20.36
N TYR A 41 3.77 6.35 21.07
CA TYR A 41 2.44 6.80 20.64
C TYR A 41 2.48 7.49 19.26
N ARG A 42 3.48 8.37 19.05
CA ARG A 42 3.70 9.06 17.78
C ARG A 42 4.05 8.11 16.64
N GLN A 43 4.82 7.05 16.92
CA GLN A 43 5.12 6.05 15.91
C GLN A 43 3.86 5.36 15.39
N PHE A 44 2.94 4.96 16.28
CA PHE A 44 1.69 4.33 15.86
C PHE A 44 0.74 5.30 15.15
N THR A 45 0.58 6.52 15.66
CA THR A 45 -0.29 7.55 15.07
C THR A 45 0.23 8.08 13.72
N SER A 46 1.54 8.01 13.47
CA SER A 46 2.11 8.32 12.15
C SER A 46 1.84 7.25 11.09
N GLN A 47 1.78 5.98 11.50
CA GLN A 47 1.50 4.85 10.61
C GLN A 47 0.00 4.74 10.32
N PHE A 48 -0.81 4.89 11.35
CA PHE A 48 -2.27 4.82 11.27
C PHE A 48 -2.86 6.10 11.85
N PRO A 49 -3.65 6.87 11.06
CA PRO A 49 -4.21 8.15 11.49
C PRO A 49 -5.34 7.95 12.51
N PHE A 50 -4.96 7.57 13.73
CA PHE A 50 -5.84 7.40 14.86
C PHE A 50 -5.87 8.68 15.69
N GLN A 51 -7.08 9.13 16.05
CA GLN A 51 -7.30 10.31 16.87
C GLN A 51 -8.36 9.98 17.91
N ASP A 52 -7.98 10.07 19.17
CA ASP A 52 -8.87 9.84 20.30
C ASP A 52 -8.63 10.90 21.38
N PRO A 53 -9.50 11.93 21.46
CA PRO A 53 -9.36 13.03 22.41
C PRO A 53 -9.42 12.59 23.88
N GLU A 54 -10.02 11.43 24.19
CA GLU A 54 -10.05 10.91 25.56
C GLU A 54 -8.71 10.23 25.90
N LEU A 55 -8.18 9.44 24.96
CA LEU A 55 -6.87 8.80 25.11
C LEU A 55 -5.73 9.82 25.20
N ASP A 56 -5.79 10.92 24.45
CA ASP A 56 -4.78 11.98 24.45
C ASP A 56 -4.61 12.63 25.83
N LYS A 57 -5.70 12.76 26.60
CA LYS A 57 -5.70 13.36 27.94
C LYS A 57 -5.13 12.46 29.03
N LEU A 58 -5.03 11.15 28.80
CA LEU A 58 -4.51 10.22 29.79
C LEU A 58 -3.00 10.41 30.00
N PRO A 59 -2.46 10.10 31.19
CA PRO A 59 -1.01 9.96 31.37
C PRO A 59 -0.52 8.63 30.77
N PHE A 60 0.78 8.53 30.50
CA PHE A 60 1.42 7.26 30.16
C PHE A 60 1.65 6.38 31.40
N PRO A 61 1.61 5.03 31.28
CA PRO A 61 1.42 4.25 30.05
C PRO A 61 -0.06 4.18 29.62
N LYS A 62 -0.30 4.26 28.30
CA LYS A 62 -1.62 4.15 27.67
C LYS A 62 -1.78 2.82 26.96
N LYS A 63 -3.01 2.47 26.58
CA LYS A 63 -3.29 1.33 25.70
C LYS A 63 -4.09 1.80 24.51
N LEU A 64 -3.60 1.53 23.30
CA LEU A 64 -4.36 1.77 22.09
C LEU A 64 -5.52 0.76 22.01
N PRO A 65 -6.73 1.17 21.55
CA PRO A 65 -7.91 0.30 21.54
C PRO A 65 -7.90 -0.75 20.42
N PHE A 66 -6.74 -0.97 19.79
CA PHE A 66 -6.54 -1.91 18.69
C PHE A 66 -5.21 -2.66 18.85
N SER A 67 -5.08 -3.79 18.16
CA SER A 67 -3.84 -4.56 18.09
C SER A 67 -2.92 -4.05 16.98
N GLU A 68 -1.67 -4.52 16.98
CA GLU A 68 -0.68 -4.15 15.96
C GLU A 68 -1.12 -4.52 14.54
N PHE A 69 -2.03 -5.48 14.40
CA PHE A 69 -2.71 -5.79 13.15
C PHE A 69 -3.21 -4.55 12.41
N VAL A 70 -3.90 -3.63 13.10
CA VAL A 70 -4.53 -2.46 12.45
C VAL A 70 -3.52 -1.55 11.75
N PRO A 71 -2.48 -1.01 12.43
CA PRO A 71 -1.48 -0.18 11.76
C PRO A 71 -0.65 -0.96 10.73
N ARG A 72 -0.37 -2.25 10.97
CA ARG A 72 0.39 -3.09 10.03
C ARG A 72 -0.39 -3.32 8.73
N VAL A 73 -1.66 -3.73 8.82
CA VAL A 73 -2.52 -3.95 7.65
C VAL A 73 -2.78 -2.66 6.89
N TYR A 74 -2.98 -1.54 7.59
CA TYR A 74 -3.13 -0.23 6.94
C TYR A 74 -1.91 0.13 6.09
N SER A 75 -0.69 -0.09 6.61
CA SER A 75 0.55 0.13 5.87
C SER A 75 0.64 -0.78 4.64
N GLN A 76 0.30 -2.06 4.77
CA GLN A 76 0.30 -3.02 3.67
C GLN A 76 -0.73 -2.66 2.59
N LEU A 77 -1.91 -2.16 2.97
CA LEU A 77 -2.92 -1.68 2.01
C LEU A 77 -2.44 -0.45 1.24
N LYS A 78 -1.75 0.49 1.90
CA LYS A 78 -1.12 1.62 1.21
C LYS A 78 -0.10 1.15 0.17
N GLU A 79 0.76 0.22 0.54
CA GLU A 79 1.75 -0.34 -0.39
C GLU A 79 1.09 -1.09 -1.56
N PHE A 80 -0.01 -1.81 -1.31
CA PHE A 80 -0.79 -2.48 -2.36
C PHE A 80 -1.31 -1.49 -3.39
N ILE A 81 -1.97 -0.43 -2.91
CA ILE A 81 -2.55 0.61 -3.77
C ILE A 81 -1.43 1.31 -4.54
N TYR A 82 -0.32 1.64 -3.88
CA TYR A 82 0.84 2.24 -4.53
C TYR A 82 1.44 1.34 -5.61
N ALA A 83 1.60 0.05 -5.35
CA ALA A 83 2.09 -0.92 -6.33
C ALA A 83 1.15 -1.02 -7.54
N CYS A 84 -0.17 -1.05 -7.29
CA CYS A 84 -1.17 -0.98 -8.36
C CYS A 84 -0.98 0.28 -9.21
N LEU A 85 -0.96 1.47 -8.58
CA LEU A 85 -0.84 2.76 -9.27
C LEU A 85 0.45 2.88 -10.08
N LYS A 86 1.60 2.49 -9.49
CA LYS A 86 2.90 2.51 -10.17
C LYS A 86 2.89 1.65 -11.44
N TYR A 87 2.25 0.48 -11.40
CA TYR A 87 2.10 -0.35 -12.60
C TYR A 87 1.22 0.30 -13.67
N TYR A 88 0.13 0.96 -13.26
CA TYR A 88 -0.72 1.71 -14.20
C TYR A 88 0.06 2.82 -14.91
N GLU A 89 0.89 3.56 -14.18
CA GLU A 89 1.77 4.60 -14.74
C GLU A 89 2.82 4.01 -15.70
N ASP A 90 3.52 2.95 -15.29
CA ASP A 90 4.53 2.27 -16.12
C ASP A 90 3.92 1.73 -17.43
N LEU A 91 2.68 1.22 -17.38
CA LEU A 91 1.96 0.75 -18.57
C LEU A 91 1.55 1.90 -19.49
N HIS A 92 1.12 3.05 -18.93
CA HIS A 92 0.72 4.24 -19.68
C HIS A 92 1.93 4.90 -20.39
N LEU A 93 3.08 4.97 -19.72
CA LEU A 93 4.32 5.50 -20.26
C LEU A 93 4.87 4.67 -21.43
N ARG A 94 4.75 3.33 -21.34
CA ARG A 94 5.08 2.41 -22.47
C ARG A 94 4.18 2.63 -23.69
N TYR A 95 2.93 3.04 -23.49
CA TYR A 95 2.01 3.32 -24.58
C TYR A 95 2.33 4.65 -25.29
N ALA A 96 2.67 5.70 -24.53
CA ALA A 96 3.06 7.00 -25.08
C ALA A 96 4.38 6.94 -25.87
N SER A 97 5.36 6.17 -25.39
CA SER A 97 6.66 5.99 -26.05
C SER A 97 6.57 5.10 -27.31
N THR A 98 5.63 4.16 -27.36
CA THR A 98 5.39 3.36 -28.58
C THR A 98 4.61 4.11 -29.65
N HIS A 99 3.67 4.99 -29.26
CA HIS A 99 2.91 5.83 -30.22
C HIS A 99 3.73 6.97 -30.82
N THR A 100 4.71 7.50 -30.08
CA THR A 100 5.64 8.50 -30.63
C THR A 100 6.59 7.88 -31.66
N HIS A 101 6.97 6.62 -31.50
CA HIS A 101 7.84 5.93 -32.46
C HIS A 101 7.13 5.50 -33.75
N THR A 102 5.84 5.14 -33.69
CA THR A 102 5.05 4.84 -34.90
C THR A 102 4.77 6.11 -35.71
N HIS A 103 4.51 7.25 -35.07
CA HIS A 103 4.20 8.49 -35.80
C HIS A 103 5.43 9.12 -36.48
N THR A 104 6.65 8.86 -35.98
CA THR A 104 7.89 9.26 -36.66
C THR A 104 8.25 8.39 -37.87
N HIS A 105 7.77 7.14 -37.92
CA HIS A 105 8.11 6.22 -39.02
C HIS A 105 7.14 6.30 -40.21
N THR A 106 5.92 6.81 -40.01
CA THR A 106 4.95 7.02 -41.10
C THR A 106 5.24 8.26 -41.95
N HIS A 107 6.05 9.20 -41.46
CA HIS A 107 6.39 10.42 -42.23
C HIS A 107 7.62 10.27 -43.13
N THR A 108 8.30 9.11 -43.11
CA THR A 108 9.51 8.85 -43.93
C THR A 108 9.21 8.03 -45.20
N TYR A 109 7.98 7.55 -45.39
CA TYR A 109 7.56 6.75 -46.56
C TYR A 109 6.41 7.40 -47.34
N ASN A 110 6.51 8.70 -47.63
CA ASN A 110 5.68 9.39 -48.62
C ASN A 110 6.56 10.31 -49.49
N ILE A 111 7.55 9.71 -50.14
CA ILE A 111 8.23 10.26 -51.33
C ILE A 111 7.98 9.30 -52.48
#